data_AF-A0A026X1Z8-F1
#
_entry.id   AF-A0A026X1Z8-F1
#
_cell.length_a   1.000
_cell.length_b   1.000
_cell.length_c   1.000
_cell.angle_alpha   90.00
_cell.angle_beta   90.00
_cell.angle_gamma   90.00
#
_symmetry.space_group_name_H-M   'P 1'
#
loop_
_entity.id
_entity.type
_entity.pdbx_description
1 polymer ?
#
loop_
_entity_poly.entity_id
_entity_poly.type
_entity_poly.pdbx_seq_one_letter_code
_entity_poly.pdbx_strand_id
1 'polypeptide(L)' 'ELDSKMENQKVHFCHVMLYCFQHGFMASQILNKMSSVYKDICVTHETIRKWYRSFEAGNFNMED' A
#
# COMPACT_ATOMS: atom_id res chain seq x y z
N GLU A 1 -1.59 -18.89 11.40
CA GLU A 1 -2.03 -17.76 12.25
C GLU A 1 -1.21 -16.47 12.00
N LEU A 2 0.12 -16.53 11.91
CA LEU A 2 0.94 -15.35 11.51
C LEU A 2 0.67 -14.87 10.07
N ASP A 3 0.45 -15.80 9.16
CA ASP A 3 0.22 -15.56 7.73
C ASP A 3 -1.03 -14.69 7.46
N SER A 4 -2.16 -15.06 8.08
CA SER A 4 -3.44 -14.34 7.99
C SER A 4 -3.40 -12.92 8.59
N LYS A 5 -2.49 -12.68 9.53
CA LYS A 5 -2.32 -11.38 10.19
C LYS A 5 -1.55 -10.42 9.29
N MET A 6 -0.56 -10.94 8.56
CA MET A 6 0.25 -10.18 7.60
C MET A 6 -0.56 -9.83 6.35
N GLU A 7 -1.44 -10.73 5.91
CA GLU A 7 -2.34 -10.50 4.77
C GLU A 7 -3.36 -9.38 5.04
N ASN A 8 -3.99 -9.40 6.22
CA ASN A 8 -4.90 -8.33 6.64
C ASN A 8 -4.20 -6.96 6.72
N GLN A 9 -2.94 -6.94 7.17
CA GLN A 9 -2.16 -5.71 7.17
C GLN A 9 -1.87 -5.21 5.76
N LYS A 10 -1.50 -6.09 4.82
CA LYS A 10 -1.31 -5.71 3.41
C LYS A 10 -2.57 -5.09 2.81
N VAL A 11 -3.74 -5.69 3.04
CA VAL A 11 -5.04 -5.14 2.56
C VAL A 11 -5.31 -3.76 3.16
N HIS A 12 -5.08 -3.61 4.47
CA HIS A 12 -5.21 -2.31 5.15
C HIS A 12 -4.29 -1.25 4.56
N PHE A 13 -3.01 -1.59 4.33
CA PHE A 13 -2.05 -0.70 3.69
C PHE A 13 -2.46 -0.32 2.26
N CYS A 14 -2.98 -1.28 1.51
CA CYS A 14 -3.45 -1.05 0.14
C CYS A 14 -4.62 -0.06 0.10
N HIS A 15 -5.61 -0.18 1.00
CA HIS A 15 -6.70 0.79 1.12
C HIS A 15 -6.22 2.21 1.47
N VAL A 16 -5.32 2.34 2.44
CA VAL A 16 -4.76 3.64 2.82
C VAL A 16 -3.95 4.24 1.66
N MET A 17 -3.23 3.41 0.90
CA MET A 17 -2.50 3.84 -0.29
C MET A 17 -3.45 4.29 -1.40
N LEU A 18 -4.53 3.56 -1.64
CA LEU A 18 -5.55 3.91 -2.63
C LEU A 18 -6.21 5.25 -2.30
N TYR A 19 -6.54 5.48 -1.02
CA TYR A 19 -7.03 6.78 -0.56
C TYR A 19 -6.03 7.90 -0.87
N CYS A 20 -4.75 7.71 -0.56
CA CYS A 20 -3.73 8.71 -0.89
C CYS A 20 -3.59 8.91 -2.41
N PHE A 21 -3.63 7.85 -3.21
CA PHE A 21 -3.56 7.94 -4.66
C PHE A 21 -4.72 8.76 -5.24
N GLN A 22 -5.96 8.51 -4.79
CA GLN A 22 -7.15 9.27 -5.20
C GLN A 22 -7.06 10.75 -4.85
N HIS A 23 -6.31 11.09 -3.79
CA HIS A 23 -6.04 12.47 -3.38
C HIS A 23 -4.81 13.10 -4.05
N GLY A 24 -4.19 12.42 -5.02
CA GLY A 24 -3.07 12.95 -5.82
C GLY A 24 -1.69 12.84 -5.16
N PHE A 25 -1.54 12.01 -4.13
CA PHE A 25 -0.24 11.79 -3.50
C PHE A 25 0.67 10.90 -4.37
N MET A 26 1.95 11.26 -4.45
CA MET A 26 2.96 10.45 -5.13
C MET A 26 3.38 9.24 -4.27
N ALA A 27 3.85 8.16 -4.92
CA ALA A 27 4.31 6.94 -4.24
C ALA A 27 5.34 7.19 -3.11
N SER A 28 6.27 8.12 -3.30
CA SER A 28 7.29 8.49 -2.29
C SER A 28 6.67 9.17 -1.07
N GLN A 29 5.65 10.02 -1.26
CA GLN A 29 4.93 10.64 -0.15
C GLN A 29 4.13 9.61 0.63
N ILE A 30 3.53 8.65 -0.09
CA ILE A 30 2.78 7.57 0.54
C ILE A 30 3.73 6.69 1.37
N LEU A 31 4.89 6.29 0.83
CA LEU A 31 5.88 5.53 1.60
C LEU A 31 6.28 6.27 2.88
N ASN A 32 6.64 7.55 2.79
CA ASN A 32 7.07 8.32 3.97
C ASN A 32 5.98 8.39 5.02
N LYS A 33 4.72 8.58 4.60
CA LYS A 33 3.58 8.62 5.51
C LYS A 33 3.30 7.27 6.15
N MET A 34 3.41 6.19 5.37
CA MET A 34 3.26 4.82 5.86
C MET A 34 4.37 4.47 6.86
N SER A 35 5.63 4.74 6.54
CA SER A 35 6.77 4.49 7.43
C SER A 35 6.69 5.29 8.74
N SER A 36 6.17 6.53 8.68
CA SER A 36 6.00 7.37 9.87
C SER A 36 4.86 6.90 10.79
N VAL A 37 3.77 6.37 10.24
CA VAL A 37 2.61 5.92 11.03
C VAL A 37 2.79 4.48 11.48
N TYR A 38 3.31 3.64 10.60
CA TYR A 38 3.56 2.23 10.81
C TYR A 38 5.08 2.04 10.84
N LYS A 39 5.65 2.21 12.04
CA LYS A 39 7.09 2.12 12.30
C LYS A 39 7.75 0.85 11.74
N ASP A 40 6.97 -0.21 11.60
CA ASP A 40 7.35 -1.45 10.91
C ASP A 40 6.29 -1.71 9.82
N ILE A 41 6.61 -1.33 8.59
CA ILE A 41 5.75 -1.57 7.44
C ILE A 41 6.02 -2.99 6.95
N CYS A 42 5.03 -3.88 7.06
CA CYS A 42 5.11 -5.23 6.47
C CYS A 42 5.09 -5.24 4.93
N VAL A 43 5.09 -4.07 4.28
CA VAL A 43 5.08 -3.90 2.82
C VAL A 43 6.39 -3.28 2.35
N THR A 44 7.01 -3.91 1.36
CA THR A 44 8.26 -3.41 0.78
C THR A 44 7.99 -2.27 -0.18
N HIS A 45 9.03 -1.50 -0.49
CA HIS A 45 8.95 -0.40 -1.46
C HIS A 45 8.58 -0.91 -2.87
N GLU A 46 8.90 -2.17 -3.17
CA GLU A 46 8.50 -2.85 -4.41
C GLU A 46 7.00 -3.10 -4.48
N THR A 47 6.40 -3.62 -3.40
CA THR A 47 4.95 -3.83 -3.30
C THR A 47 4.18 -2.52 -3.51
N ILE A 48 4.64 -1.44 -2.86
CA ILE A 48 4.05 -0.11 -3.03
C ILE A 48 4.11 0.34 -4.50
N ARG A 49 5.25 0.15 -5.19
CA ARG A 49 5.36 0.48 -6.62
C ARG A 49 4.44 -0.38 -7.50
N LYS A 50 4.30 -1.68 -7.22
CA LYS A 50 3.39 -2.59 -7.94
C LYS A 50 1.94 -2.12 -7.82
N TRP A 51 1.51 -1.78 -6.61
CA TRP A 51 0.16 -1.24 -6.38
C TRP A 51 -0.05 0.11 -7.06
N TYR A 52 0.91 1.03 -6.95
CA TYR A 52 0.79 2.35 -7.58
C TYR A 52 0.58 2.23 -9.10
N ARG A 53 1.38 1.40 -9.78
CA ARG A 53 1.21 1.13 -11.22
C ARG A 53 -0.13 0.48 -11.55
N SER A 54 -0.63 -0.39 -10.68
CA SER A 54 -1.94 -1.03 -10.86
C SER A 54 -3.06 0.00 -10.76
N PHE A 55 -2.98 0.94 -9.81
CA PHE A 55 -3.94 2.03 -9.67
C PHE A 55 -3.91 2.98 -10.87
N GLU A 56 -2.72 3.28 -11.41
CA GLU A 56 -2.58 4.05 -12.66
C GLU A 56 -3.24 3.34 -13.85
N ALA A 57 -3.23 2.00 -13.86
CA ALA A 57 -3.91 1.19 -14.86
C ALA A 57 -5.42 1.00 -14.58
N GLY A 58 -5.97 1.59 -13.52
CA GLY A 58 -7.35 1.41 -13.10
C GLY A 58 -7.67 0.04 -12.49
N ASN A 59 -6.63 -0.76 -12.18
CA ASN A 59 -6.78 -2.04 -11.49
C ASN A 59 -6.59 -1.83 -9.97
N PHE A 60 -7.68 -2.01 -9.24
CA PHE A 60 -7.70 -1.89 -7.78
C PHE A 60 -7.75 -3.25 -7.08
N ASN A 61 -7.63 -4.35 -7.83
CA ASN A 61 -7.70 -5.69 -7.24
C ASN A 61 -6.46 -5.93 -6.37
N MET A 62 -6.70 -6.30 -5.11
CA MET A 62 -5.68 -6.43 -4.05
C MET A 62 -5.15 -7.85 -3.88
N GLU A 63 -5.58 -8.78 -4.74
CA GLU A 63 -5.03 -10.13 -4.79
C GLU A 63 -3.60 -10.04 -5.35
N ASP A 64 -2.63 -10.49 -4.54
CA ASP A 64 -1.21 -10.43 -4.87
C ASP A 64 -0.79 -11.48 -5.91
#